data_AF-A0A7Y2DR33-F1
#
_entry.id   AF-A0A7Y2DR33-F1
#
_cell.length_a   1.000
_cell.length_b   1.000
_cell.length_c   1.000
_cell.angle_alpha   90.00
_cell.angle_beta   90.00
_cell.angle_gamma   90.00
#
_symmetry.space_group_name_H-M   'P 1'
#
loop_
_entity.id
_entity.type
_entity.pdbx_description
1 polymer ?
#
loop_
_entity_poly.entity_id
_entity_poly.type
_entity_poly.pdbx_seq_one_letter_code
_entity_poly.pdbx_strand_id
1 'polypeptide(L)'
;MTSSNLDNAIGEREEAARRYVEQLRAFYIHACMYAVGMFIMFTVNLLTNLSAGIAGEWTAWWSAWALLGWGLGIVVHGLVVWLNRPSVASSTWEQRQIEKMLGR
;
A
#
# COMPACT_ATOMS: atom_id res chain seq x y z
N MET A 1 -30.74 14.02 -23.22
CA MET A 1 -29.90 14.60 -22.13
C MET A 1 -29.60 13.59 -21.02
N THR A 2 -30.45 12.59 -20.77
CA THR A 2 -30.21 11.56 -19.74
C THR A 2 -29.14 10.53 -20.14
N SER A 3 -29.13 10.08 -21.40
CA SER A 3 -28.16 9.09 -21.88
C SER A 3 -26.72 9.60 -21.85
N SER A 4 -26.46 10.83 -22.31
CA SER A 4 -25.11 11.42 -22.31
C SER A 4 -24.53 11.64 -20.91
N ASN A 5 -25.37 11.89 -19.90
CA ASN A 5 -24.92 12.01 -18.50
C ASN A 5 -24.61 10.63 -17.90
N LEU A 6 -25.38 9.60 -18.25
CA LEU A 6 -25.10 8.22 -17.88
C LEU A 6 -23.80 7.74 -18.52
N ASP A 7 -23.60 8.02 -19.81
CA ASP A 7 -22.39 7.63 -20.54
C ASP A 7 -21.14 8.28 -19.94
N ASN A 8 -21.20 9.57 -19.58
CA ASN A 8 -20.12 10.26 -18.88
C ASN A 8 -19.85 9.66 -17.49
N ALA A 9 -20.88 9.41 -16.68
CA ALA A 9 -20.74 8.84 -15.35
C ALA A 9 -20.18 7.40 -15.35
N ILE A 10 -20.49 6.62 -16.39
CA ILE A 10 -19.91 5.28 -16.59
C ILE A 10 -18.43 5.40 -16.97
N GLY A 11 -18.08 6.32 -17.89
CA GLY A 11 -16.69 6.61 -18.26
C GLY A 11 -15.83 7.03 -17.06
N GLU A 12 -16.31 7.96 -16.23
CA GLU A 12 -15.59 8.41 -15.03
C GLU A 12 -15.35 7.27 -14.02
N ARG A 13 -16.34 6.38 -13.84
CA ARG A 13 -16.20 5.21 -12.96
C ARG A 13 -15.22 4.18 -13.51
N GLU A 14 -15.22 3.95 -14.82
CA GLU A 14 -14.26 3.06 -15.47
C GLU A 14 -12.83 3.59 -15.37
N GLU A 15 -12.62 4.89 -15.58
CA GLU A 15 -11.31 5.52 -15.43
C GLU A 15 -10.80 5.45 -13.99
N ALA A 16 -11.66 5.74 -12.99
CA ALA A 16 -11.30 5.61 -11.58
C ALA A 16 -10.93 4.17 -11.20
N ALA A 17 -11.68 3.18 -11.71
CA ALA A 17 -11.39 1.77 -11.52
C ALA A 17 -10.04 1.36 -12.15
N ARG A 18 -9.74 1.82 -13.37
CA ARG A 18 -8.45 1.56 -14.04
C ARG A 18 -7.27 2.14 -13.26
N ARG A 19 -7.36 3.41 -12.84
CA ARG A 19 -6.31 4.07 -12.05
C ARG A 19 -6.04 3.33 -10.74
N TYR A 20 -7.08 2.85 -10.08
CA TYR A 20 -6.93 2.06 -8.86
C TYR A 20 -6.20 0.74 -9.10
N VAL A 21 -6.55 0.01 -10.17
CA VAL A 21 -5.87 -1.24 -10.53
C VAL A 21 -4.39 -1.00 -10.85
N GLU A 22 -4.06 0.09 -11.54
CA GLU A 22 -2.66 0.48 -11.79
C GLU A 22 -1.90 0.78 -10.50
N GLN A 23 -2.50 1.55 -9.58
CA GLN A 23 -1.91 1.83 -8.26
C GLN A 23 -1.69 0.55 -7.46
N LEU A 24 -2.66 -0.37 -7.49
CA LEU A 24 -2.56 -1.65 -6.81
C LEU A 24 -1.44 -2.51 -7.40
N ARG A 25 -1.31 -2.56 -8.73
CA ARG A 25 -0.22 -3.27 -9.41
C ARG A 25 1.14 -2.68 -9.06
N ALA A 26 1.26 -1.35 -9.06
CA ALA A 26 2.49 -0.67 -8.66
C ALA A 26 2.85 -0.97 -7.20
N PHE A 27 1.85 -0.96 -6.30
CA PHE A 27 2.03 -1.35 -4.91
C PHE A 27 2.53 -2.79 -4.76
N TYR A 28 1.93 -3.75 -5.46
CA TYR A 28 2.35 -5.16 -5.40
C TYR A 28 3.80 -5.34 -5.88
N ILE A 29 4.20 -4.67 -6.96
CA ILE A 29 5.59 -4.71 -7.44
C ILE A 29 6.51 -4.13 -6.36
N HIS A 30 6.17 -2.99 -5.77
CA HIS A 30 6.97 -2.36 -4.73
C HIS A 30 7.08 -3.25 -3.47
N ALA A 31 5.96 -3.82 -3.02
CA ALA A 31 5.92 -4.73 -1.88
C ALA A 31 6.71 -6.02 -2.14
N CYS A 32 6.65 -6.57 -3.35
CA CYS A 32 7.44 -7.75 -3.74
C CYS A 32 8.94 -7.44 -3.73
N MET A 33 9.35 -6.33 -4.36
CA MET A 33 10.75 -5.90 -4.37
C MET A 33 11.26 -5.62 -2.97
N TYR A 34 10.45 -5.01 -2.11
CA TYR A 34 10.75 -4.81 -0.70
C TYR A 34 10.94 -6.16 0.03
N ALA A 35 10.02 -7.10 -0.12
CA ALA A 35 10.10 -8.41 0.53
C ALA A 35 11.35 -9.19 0.10
N VAL A 36 11.65 -9.22 -1.20
CA VAL A 36 12.85 -9.86 -1.74
C VAL A 36 14.12 -9.16 -1.24
N GLY A 37 14.18 -7.83 -1.29
CA GLY A 37 15.33 -7.06 -0.81
C GLY A 37 15.60 -7.26 0.67
N MET A 38 14.55 -7.25 1.49
CA MET A 38 14.65 -7.50 2.94
C MET A 38 15.04 -8.94 3.25
N PHE A 39 14.51 -9.91 2.50
CA PHE A 39 14.89 -11.32 2.67
C PHE A 39 16.38 -11.54 2.35
N ILE A 40 16.87 -10.95 1.26
CA ILE A 40 18.29 -11.02 0.89
C ILE A 40 19.14 -10.34 1.96
N MET A 41 18.79 -9.12 2.36
CA MET A 41 19.54 -8.37 3.38
C MET A 41 19.59 -9.11 4.72
N PHE A 42 18.47 -9.67 5.17
CA PHE A 42 18.40 -10.46 6.38
C PHE A 42 19.27 -11.72 6.27
N THR A 43 19.19 -12.44 5.14
CA THR A 43 19.98 -13.65 4.89
C THR A 43 21.48 -13.35 4.87
N VAL A 44 21.90 -12.29 4.17
CA VAL A 44 23.30 -11.86 4.13
C VAL A 44 23.80 -11.49 5.52
N ASN A 45 23.02 -10.73 6.28
CA ASN A 45 23.38 -10.36 7.65
C ASN A 45 23.51 -11.59 8.56
N LEU A 46 22.56 -12.53 8.47
CA LEU A 46 22.60 -13.80 9.20
C LEU A 46 23.87 -14.61 8.88
N LEU A 47 24.16 -14.83 7.59
CA LEU A 47 25.32 -15.60 7.15
C LEU A 47 26.64 -14.91 7.58
N THR A 48 26.69 -13.58 7.50
CA THR A 48 27.83 -12.78 7.94
C THR A 48 28.05 -12.97 9.44
N ASN A 49 27.00 -12.84 10.25
CA ASN A 49 27.07 -12.98 11.70
C ASN A 49 27.45 -14.39 12.13
N LEU A 50 26.95 -15.42 11.45
CA LEU A 50 27.32 -16.82 11.70
C LEU A 50 28.79 -17.07 11.35
N SER A 51 29.27 -16.55 10.21
CA SER A 51 30.67 -16.69 9.80
C SER A 51 31.65 -15.98 10.74
N ALA A 52 31.22 -14.86 11.32
CA ALA A 52 32.00 -14.08 12.28
C ALA A 52 31.85 -14.56 13.74
N GLY A 53 30.97 -15.54 14.01
CA GLY A 53 30.73 -16.05 15.37
C GLY A 53 30.00 -15.07 16.31
N ILE A 54 29.52 -13.93 15.80
CA ILE A 54 28.86 -12.87 16.57
C ILE A 54 27.33 -12.95 16.53
N ALA A 55 26.77 -14.06 16.02
CA ALA A 55 25.31 -14.25 15.91
C ALA A 55 24.56 -14.15 17.26
N GLY A 56 25.25 -14.34 18.39
CA GLY A 56 24.69 -14.14 19.73
C GLY A 56 24.62 -12.69 20.19
N GLU A 57 25.27 -11.75 19.48
CA GLU A 57 25.29 -10.34 19.85
C GLU A 57 24.08 -9.60 19.29
N TRP A 58 23.36 -8.87 20.14
CA TRP A 58 22.18 -8.11 19.74
C TRP A 58 22.48 -7.03 18.69
N THR A 59 23.68 -6.44 18.75
CA THR A 59 24.19 -5.43 17.80
C THR A 59 24.35 -5.98 16.38
N ALA A 60 24.60 -7.28 16.24
CA ALA A 60 24.80 -7.92 14.95
C ALA A 60 23.49 -7.98 14.12
N TRP A 61 22.32 -7.88 14.76
CA TRP A 61 21.00 -8.00 14.11
C TRP A 61 20.42 -6.67 13.62
N TRP A 62 21.26 -5.74 13.19
CA TRP A 62 20.82 -4.45 12.62
C TRP A 62 19.86 -4.60 11.43
N SER A 63 19.96 -5.69 10.65
CA SER A 63 19.03 -5.99 9.55
C SER A 63 17.59 -6.21 10.01
N ALA A 64 17.38 -6.72 11.24
CA ALA A 64 16.05 -6.92 11.80
C ALA A 64 15.40 -5.57 12.15
N TRP A 65 16.18 -4.62 12.67
CA TRP A 65 15.72 -3.26 12.91
C TRP A 65 15.37 -2.53 11.62
N ALA A 66 16.15 -2.73 10.55
CA ALA A 66 15.82 -2.22 9.23
C ALA A 66 14.50 -2.84 8.71
N LEU A 67 14.31 -4.14 8.88
CA LEU A 67 13.06 -4.83 8.54
C LEU A 67 11.85 -4.22 9.27
N LEU A 68 11.97 -3.98 10.58
CA LEU A 68 10.89 -3.39 11.39
C LEU A 68 10.59 -1.94 10.98
N GLY A 69 11.63 -1.11 10.84
CA GLY A 69 11.46 0.31 10.49
C GLY A 69 10.88 0.50 9.09
N TRP A 70 11.48 -0.14 8.09
CA TRP A 70 10.99 -0.02 6.72
C TRP A 70 9.69 -0.79 6.48
N GLY A 71 9.44 -1.86 7.24
CA GLY A 71 8.21 -2.65 7.14
C GLY A 71 6.99 -1.83 7.52
N LEU A 72 7.12 -0.95 8.51
CA LEU A 72 6.08 0.00 8.88
C LEU A 72 5.71 0.94 7.72
N GLY A 73 6.69 1.38 6.93
CA GLY A 73 6.48 2.22 5.76
C GLY A 73 5.64 1.52 4.68
N ILE A 74 5.92 0.24 4.41
CA ILE A 74 5.13 -0.58 3.48
C ILE A 74 3.70 -0.79 3.98
N VAL A 75 3.51 -1.04 5.28
CA VAL A 75 2.18 -1.20 5.88
C VAL A 75 1.37 0.08 5.72
N VAL A 76 1.95 1.24 6.02
CA VAL A 76 1.29 2.54 5.83
C VAL A 76 0.97 2.77 4.35
N HIS A 77 1.90 2.49 3.44
CA HIS A 77 1.66 2.65 2.01
C HIS A 77 0.54 1.72 1.50
N GLY A 78 0.48 0.48 1.99
CA GLY A 78 -0.59 -0.47 1.69
C GLY A 78 -1.95 -0.01 2.21
N LEU A 79 -2.00 0.57 3.42
CA LEU A 79 -3.22 1.17 3.96
C LEU A 79 -3.70 2.35 3.11
N VAL A 80 -2.80 3.21 2.64
CA VAL A 80 -3.14 4.35 1.76
C VAL A 80 -3.71 3.85 0.42
N VAL A 81 -3.07 2.88 -0.22
CA VAL A 81 -3.56 2.30 -1.48
C VAL A 81 -4.90 1.60 -1.27
N TRP A 82 -5.08 0.91 -0.14
CA TRP A 82 -6.35 0.26 0.19
C TRP A 82 -7.49 1.26 0.47
N LEU A 83 -7.20 2.36 1.17
CA LEU A 83 -8.15 3.45 1.42
C LEU A 83 -8.54 4.18 0.13
N ASN A 84 -7.66 4.24 -0.86
CA ASN A 84 -7.92 4.86 -2.16
C ASN A 84 -8.83 4.02 -3.09
N ARG A 85 -9.56 3.02 -2.56
CA ARG A 85 -10.43 2.13 -3.33
C ARG A 85 -11.67 2.89 -3.87
N PRO A 86 -11.86 2.98 -5.20
CA PRO A 86 -12.76 3.93 -5.84
C PRO A 86 -14.26 3.65 -5.66
N SER A 87 -14.67 2.55 -5.02
CA SER A 87 -16.08 2.12 -5.02
C SER A 87 -16.76 2.07 -3.64
N VAL A 88 -16.03 2.22 -2.52
CA VAL A 88 -16.62 1.96 -1.19
C VAL A 88 -16.50 3.16 -0.25
N ALA A 89 -15.39 3.91 -0.31
CA ALA A 89 -15.14 5.02 0.61
C ALA A 89 -15.71 6.37 0.12
N SER A 90 -15.54 6.71 -1.17
CA SER A 90 -15.99 8.01 -1.71
C SER A 90 -17.52 8.11 -1.70
N SER A 91 -18.21 7.14 -2.30
CA SER A 91 -19.67 7.22 -2.45
C SER A 91 -20.44 7.25 -1.13
N THR A 92 -19.94 6.68 -0.03
CA THR A 92 -20.69 6.67 1.24
C THR A 92 -20.27 7.80 2.17
N TRP A 93 -18.99 8.15 2.23
CA TRP A 93 -18.51 9.24 3.07
C TRP A 93 -18.83 10.61 2.46
N GLU A 94 -18.61 10.81 1.16
CA GLU A 94 -18.95 12.07 0.49
C GLU A 94 -20.46 12.29 0.48
N GLN A 95 -21.26 11.25 0.21
CA GLN A 95 -22.71 11.36 0.31
C GLN A 95 -23.15 11.74 1.73
N ARG A 96 -22.58 11.15 2.78
CA ARG A 96 -22.88 11.53 4.17
C ARG A 96 -22.47 12.95 4.53
N GLN A 97 -21.38 13.48 3.97
CA GLN A 97 -20.98 14.87 4.18
C GLN A 97 -21.89 15.83 3.41
N ILE A 98 -22.29 15.47 2.19
CA ILE A 98 -23.22 16.24 1.39
C ILE A 98 -24.61 16.27 2.05
N GLU A 99 -25.09 15.17 2.61
CA GLU A 99 -26.35 15.09 3.36
C GLU A 99 -26.32 15.98 4.61
N LYS A 100 -25.19 15.95 5.35
CA LYS A 100 -24.96 16.86 6.49
C LYS A 100 -24.92 18.34 6.09
N MET A 101 -24.33 18.68 4.95
CA MET A 101 -24.31 20.07 4.46
C MET A 101 -25.66 20.52 3.88
N LEU A 102 -26.44 19.60 3.32
CA LEU A 102 -27.80 19.84 2.82
C LEU A 102 -28.86 19.85 3.94
N GLY A 103 -28.48 19.54 5.18
CA GLY A 103 -29.37 19.62 6.35
C GLY A 103 -30.51 18.60 6.31
N ARG A 104 -30.24 17.38 5.85
CA ARG A 104 -31.18 16.24 5.92
C ARG A 104 -30.59 15.09 6.72
#